data_AF-A0A7W1AKQ3-F1
#
_entry.id   AF-A0A7W1AKQ3-F1
#
_cell.length_a   1.000
_cell.length_b   1.000
_cell.length_c   1.000
_cell.angle_alpha   90.00
_cell.angle_beta   90.00
_cell.angle_gamma   90.00
#
_symmetry.space_group_name_H-M   'P 1'
#
loop_
_entity.id
_entity.type
_entity.pdbx_description
1 polymer ?
#
loop_
_entity_poly.entity_id
_entity_poly.type
_entity_poly.pdbx_seq_one_letter_code
_entity_poly.pdbx_strand_id
1 'polypeptide(L)'
;MTKQLPLALLALTACVDATSPSIPETSEEVSSAIEKENGGLSMDDEAPMFGSDALFESAAIEADAVETDAMSPEVTSMESMPGVRARNVLIMWGQLPADPNATAVRDWSGSLVLNRGGMLIRRRIAFEQATGDRVMPRTDRARIDFISRTRPASDGLVLTVVDPAPGTSPLTLTYTPTGGTARVLELRELAEGPIVVDVGDGNRIIVSARDRDPCDHGVMRGRWRALDEHRGAYLGIVADEDGTPIGHVRGIYGQRGNGEQVFFGKFITREGQFRGILAGHYTDGEFQGRWVTRAGEHGRLHGVYFSHESLRGGAFVARWGETSCRAN
;
A
#
# COMPACT_ATOMS: atom_id res chain seq x y z
N MET A 1 -31.08 59.92 -27.82
CA MET A 1 -31.82 58.80 -27.21
C MET A 1 -31.16 57.50 -27.66
N THR A 2 -30.17 57.04 -26.92
CA THR A 2 -29.31 55.91 -27.29
C THR A 2 -29.81 54.69 -26.53
N LYS A 3 -30.40 53.72 -27.23
CA LYS A 3 -30.95 52.48 -26.64
C LYS A 3 -29.79 51.52 -26.35
N GLN A 4 -29.54 51.24 -25.08
CA GLN A 4 -28.69 50.14 -24.64
C GLN A 4 -29.49 48.82 -24.68
N LEU A 5 -29.00 47.82 -25.40
CA LEU A 5 -29.47 46.44 -25.31
C LEU A 5 -28.74 45.73 -24.15
N PRO A 6 -29.42 44.89 -23.35
CA PRO A 6 -28.75 44.06 -22.36
C PRO A 6 -28.17 42.81 -23.03
N LEU A 7 -26.89 42.56 -22.76
CA LEU A 7 -26.18 41.34 -23.15
C LEU A 7 -26.65 40.21 -22.20
N ALA A 8 -27.49 39.31 -22.71
CA ALA A 8 -27.89 38.12 -21.99
C ALA A 8 -26.73 37.11 -21.98
N LEU A 9 -26.14 36.91 -20.80
CA LEU A 9 -25.12 35.90 -20.54
C LEU A 9 -25.80 34.53 -20.51
N LEU A 10 -25.74 33.79 -21.62
CA LEU A 10 -26.12 32.38 -21.65
C LEU A 10 -25.08 31.57 -20.88
N ALA A 11 -25.42 31.15 -19.66
CA ALA A 11 -24.72 30.09 -18.97
C ALA A 11 -25.02 28.78 -19.69
N LEU A 12 -24.07 28.33 -20.53
CA LEU A 12 -24.04 26.96 -21.02
C LEU A 12 -23.65 26.06 -19.84
N THR A 13 -24.64 25.54 -19.13
CA THR A 13 -24.50 24.33 -18.32
C THR A 13 -24.24 23.18 -19.30
N ALA A 14 -22.97 22.90 -19.57
CA ALA A 14 -22.57 21.64 -20.16
C ALA A 14 -22.90 20.54 -19.14
N CYS A 15 -24.01 19.84 -19.37
CA CYS A 15 -24.23 18.53 -18.79
C CYS A 15 -23.15 17.62 -19.35
N VAL A 16 -22.01 17.54 -18.66
CA VAL A 16 -21.10 16.42 -18.82
C VAL A 16 -21.86 15.24 -18.21
N ASP A 17 -22.36 14.34 -19.06
CA ASP A 17 -22.74 13.00 -18.66
C ASP A 17 -21.48 12.34 -18.09
N ALA A 18 -21.22 12.60 -16.80
CA ALA A 18 -20.22 11.93 -16.03
C ALA A 18 -20.76 10.55 -15.63
N THR A 19 -20.97 9.69 -16.62
CA THR A 19 -20.76 8.25 -16.38
C THR A 19 -19.25 8.06 -16.25
N SER A 20 -18.68 8.61 -15.16
CA SER A 20 -17.36 8.18 -14.70
C SER A 20 -17.48 6.67 -14.51
N PRO A 21 -16.61 5.86 -15.13
CA PRO A 21 -16.75 4.42 -15.02
C PRO A 21 -16.71 4.08 -13.53
N SER A 22 -17.79 3.53 -12.99
CA SER A 22 -17.84 2.97 -11.64
C SER A 22 -16.95 1.71 -11.58
N ILE A 23 -16.62 1.24 -10.37
CA ILE A 23 -16.03 -0.09 -10.25
C ILE A 23 -17.02 -1.09 -10.83
N PRO A 24 -16.60 -2.03 -11.71
CA PRO A 24 -17.47 -3.08 -12.19
C PRO A 24 -18.22 -3.77 -11.04
N GLU A 25 -19.53 -3.87 -11.20
CA GLU A 25 -20.44 -4.44 -10.21
C GLU A 25 -20.83 -5.88 -10.54
N THR A 26 -20.56 -6.31 -11.78
CA THR A 26 -20.93 -7.64 -12.27
C THR A 26 -19.72 -8.42 -12.81
N SER A 27 -19.80 -9.75 -12.74
CA SER A 27 -18.81 -10.66 -13.31
C SER A 27 -18.70 -10.54 -14.82
N GLU A 28 -19.81 -10.22 -15.50
CA GLU A 28 -19.91 -10.07 -16.95
C GLU A 28 -19.14 -8.84 -17.44
N GLU A 29 -19.25 -7.72 -16.72
CA GLU A 29 -18.45 -6.51 -16.96
C GLU A 29 -16.96 -6.82 -16.85
N VAL A 30 -16.55 -7.51 -15.78
CA VAL A 30 -15.14 -7.91 -15.60
C VAL A 30 -14.70 -8.86 -16.70
N SER A 31 -15.50 -9.86 -17.05
CA SER A 31 -15.18 -10.83 -18.10
C SER A 31 -14.99 -10.16 -19.47
N SER A 32 -15.76 -9.13 -19.79
CA SER A 32 -15.58 -8.34 -21.01
C SER A 32 -14.33 -7.46 -20.93
N ALA A 33 -14.06 -6.88 -19.77
CA ALA A 33 -12.98 -5.93 -19.56
C ALA A 33 -11.59 -6.58 -19.59
N ILE A 34 -11.39 -7.73 -18.95
CA ILE A 34 -10.07 -8.42 -18.86
C ILE A 34 -9.50 -8.89 -20.21
N GLU A 35 -10.37 -9.03 -21.22
CA GLU A 35 -9.99 -9.38 -22.60
C GLU A 35 -9.52 -8.17 -23.41
N LYS A 36 -9.77 -6.95 -22.93
CA LYS A 36 -9.35 -5.71 -23.60
C LYS A 36 -7.92 -5.35 -23.21
N GLU A 37 -7.30 -4.55 -24.08
CA GLU A 37 -6.06 -3.86 -23.72
C GLU A 37 -6.28 -3.02 -22.46
N ASN A 38 -5.33 -3.07 -21.52
CA ASN A 38 -5.38 -2.36 -20.24
C ASN A 38 -6.65 -2.62 -19.41
N GLY A 39 -7.33 -3.75 -19.62
CA GLY A 39 -8.59 -4.04 -18.93
C GLY A 39 -9.72 -3.09 -19.33
N GLY A 40 -9.61 -2.40 -20.48
CA GLY A 40 -10.57 -1.38 -20.91
C GLY A 40 -10.45 -0.04 -20.17
N LEU A 41 -9.41 0.17 -19.35
CA LEU A 41 -9.18 1.42 -18.63
C LEU A 41 -8.60 2.49 -19.56
N SER A 42 -9.10 3.73 -19.44
CA SER A 42 -8.54 4.89 -20.15
C SER A 42 -7.32 5.46 -19.43
N MET A 43 -6.46 6.16 -20.19
CA MET A 43 -5.36 6.96 -19.64
C MET A 43 -5.76 8.41 -19.36
N ASP A 44 -7.05 8.74 -19.29
CA ASP A 44 -7.53 10.09 -18.98
C ASP A 44 -7.50 10.37 -17.48
N ASP A 45 -7.54 11.63 -17.10
CA ASP A 45 -7.72 12.01 -15.70
C ASP A 45 -9.14 11.64 -15.22
N GLU A 46 -9.32 11.48 -13.92
CA GLU A 46 -10.57 11.09 -13.27
C GLU A 46 -10.94 12.12 -12.20
N ALA A 47 -12.15 12.03 -11.65
CA ALA A 47 -12.43 12.72 -10.40
C ALA A 47 -11.50 12.22 -9.27
N PRO A 48 -11.18 13.06 -8.27
CA PRO A 48 -10.54 12.61 -7.03
C PRO A 48 -11.19 11.33 -6.50
N MET A 49 -10.37 10.36 -6.06
CA MET A 49 -10.85 9.05 -5.59
C MET A 49 -11.78 8.32 -6.58
N PHE A 50 -11.62 8.58 -7.89
CA PHE A 50 -12.49 8.07 -8.94
C PHE A 50 -13.97 8.47 -8.76
N GLY A 51 -14.25 9.57 -8.05
CA GLY A 51 -15.60 9.99 -7.70
C GLY A 51 -16.36 8.96 -6.84
N SER A 52 -15.62 8.14 -6.08
CA SER A 52 -16.12 6.96 -5.39
C SER A 52 -15.82 6.98 -3.89
N ASP A 53 -15.94 8.14 -3.24
CA ASP A 53 -15.60 8.37 -1.83
C ASP A 53 -16.21 7.32 -0.89
N ALA A 54 -17.51 7.05 -1.06
CA ALA A 54 -18.23 6.05 -0.27
C ALA A 54 -17.68 4.62 -0.41
N LEU A 55 -17.11 4.27 -1.56
CA LEU A 55 -16.47 2.96 -1.76
C LEU A 55 -15.14 2.85 -1.02
N PHE A 56 -14.35 3.92 -0.99
CA PHE A 56 -13.10 3.95 -0.22
C PHE A 56 -13.36 3.98 1.29
N GLU A 57 -14.37 4.75 1.74
CA GLU A 57 -14.79 4.76 3.13
C GLU A 57 -15.27 3.37 3.58
N SER A 58 -16.14 2.72 2.80
CA SER A 58 -16.66 1.39 3.11
C SER A 58 -15.62 0.28 3.03
N ALA A 59 -14.57 0.45 2.22
CA ALA A 59 -13.46 -0.49 2.16
C ALA A 59 -12.61 -0.51 3.44
N ALA A 60 -12.73 0.52 4.29
CA ALA A 60 -12.02 0.63 5.57
C ALA A 60 -10.53 0.27 5.43
N ILE A 61 -9.87 0.86 4.44
CA ILE A 61 -8.42 0.79 4.31
C ILE A 61 -7.83 1.52 5.52
N GLU A 62 -6.86 0.91 6.19
CA GLU A 62 -6.36 1.40 7.47
C GLU A 62 -5.92 2.86 7.36
N ALA A 63 -6.29 3.73 8.30
CA ALA A 63 -5.81 5.12 8.28
C ALA A 63 -4.31 5.16 8.59
N ASP A 64 -3.62 6.23 8.19
CA ASP A 64 -2.25 6.45 8.63
C ASP A 64 -2.06 7.87 9.20
N ALA A 65 -1.00 8.04 9.96
CA ALA A 65 -0.63 9.31 10.58
C ALA A 65 0.88 9.48 10.58
N VAL A 66 1.34 10.70 10.30
CA VAL A 66 2.75 11.08 10.47
C VAL A 66 3.13 10.93 11.95
N GLU A 67 4.33 10.40 12.20
CA GLU A 67 4.90 10.32 13.54
C GLU A 67 6.05 11.32 13.71
N THR A 68 6.01 12.08 14.80
CA THR A 68 7.14 12.94 15.19
C THR A 68 8.09 12.14 16.08
N ASP A 69 9.13 11.58 15.48
CA ASP A 69 10.07 10.72 16.20
C ASP A 69 11.21 11.52 16.84
N ALA A 70 11.42 11.32 18.15
CA ALA A 70 12.48 11.96 18.93
C ALA A 70 13.90 11.61 18.45
N MET A 71 14.09 10.46 17.79
CA MET A 71 15.39 10.03 17.25
C MET A 71 15.72 10.66 15.90
N SER A 72 14.81 11.48 15.34
CA SER A 72 14.97 12.11 14.01
C SER A 72 16.31 12.84 13.81
N PRO A 73 16.78 13.72 14.71
CA PRO A 73 18.05 14.42 14.49
C PRO A 73 19.25 13.46 14.39
N GLU A 74 19.29 12.43 15.24
CA GLU A 74 20.40 11.48 15.29
C GLU A 74 20.41 10.56 14.07
N VAL A 75 19.26 9.99 13.70
CA VAL A 75 19.16 9.07 12.56
C VAL A 75 19.38 9.82 11.24
N THR A 76 18.85 11.03 11.10
CA THR A 76 19.10 11.88 9.92
C THR A 76 20.57 12.26 9.80
N SER A 77 21.25 12.53 10.92
CA SER A 77 22.70 12.78 10.91
C SER A 77 23.50 11.54 10.53
N MET A 78 23.01 10.33 10.80
CA MET A 78 23.63 9.09 10.35
C MET A 78 23.41 8.88 8.86
N GLU A 79 22.20 9.13 8.38
CA GLU A 79 21.83 9.00 6.96
C GLU A 79 22.66 9.90 6.04
N SER A 80 23.14 11.05 6.53
CA SER A 80 23.99 11.95 5.76
C SER A 80 25.48 11.54 5.72
N MET A 81 25.88 10.49 6.42
CA MET A 81 27.27 10.03 6.42
C MET A 81 27.62 9.31 5.10
N PRO A 82 28.86 9.46 4.59
CA PRO A 82 29.30 8.71 3.42
C PRO A 82 29.28 7.19 3.65
N GLY A 83 28.84 6.43 2.64
CA GLY A 83 28.89 4.96 2.65
C GLY A 83 27.77 4.26 3.44
N VAL A 84 26.79 5.00 3.94
CA VAL A 84 25.60 4.42 4.58
C VAL A 84 24.57 4.00 3.54
N ARG A 85 23.69 3.05 3.91
CA ARG A 85 22.54 2.65 3.10
C ARG A 85 21.26 2.89 3.88
N ALA A 86 20.38 3.73 3.36
CA ALA A 86 19.06 3.95 3.93
C ALA A 86 18.00 3.22 3.09
N ARG A 87 16.98 2.69 3.76
CA ARG A 87 15.82 2.06 3.14
C ARG A 87 14.55 2.37 3.91
N ASN A 88 13.44 2.47 3.20
CA ASN A 88 12.15 2.56 3.82
C ASN A 88 11.54 1.15 3.95
N VAL A 89 11.02 0.86 5.14
CA VAL A 89 10.48 -0.45 5.54
C VAL A 89 9.05 -0.24 6.02
N LEU A 90 8.11 -0.87 5.32
CA LEU A 90 6.74 -1.06 5.79
C LEU A 90 6.71 -2.35 6.60
N ILE A 91 6.19 -2.28 7.83
CA ILE A 91 5.85 -3.45 8.63
C ILE A 91 4.40 -3.34 9.07
N MET A 92 3.58 -4.33 8.73
CA MET A 92 2.17 -4.42 9.12
C MET A 92 1.92 -5.73 9.87
N TRP A 93 1.01 -5.71 10.83
CA TRP A 93 0.61 -6.89 11.59
C TRP A 93 -0.87 -6.84 11.94
N GLY A 94 -1.47 -8.00 12.15
CA GLY A 94 -2.90 -8.12 12.44
C GLY A 94 -3.52 -9.27 11.66
N GLN A 95 -4.84 -9.33 11.66
CA GLN A 95 -5.57 -10.29 10.84
C GLN A 95 -5.67 -9.74 9.42
N LEU A 96 -5.04 -10.44 8.47
CA LEU A 96 -4.88 -9.97 7.10
C LEU A 96 -5.36 -11.07 6.13
N PRO A 97 -6.55 -10.90 5.51
CA PRO A 97 -7.43 -9.73 5.60
C PRO A 97 -8.22 -9.69 6.92
N ALA A 98 -8.77 -8.52 7.26
CA ALA A 98 -9.56 -8.34 8.47
C ALA A 98 -10.84 -9.20 8.43
N ASP A 99 -11.10 -10.01 9.46
CA ASP A 99 -12.36 -10.74 9.64
C ASP A 99 -13.35 -9.91 10.49
N PRO A 100 -14.40 -9.31 9.90
CA PRO A 100 -15.35 -8.47 10.64
C PRO A 100 -16.05 -9.20 11.80
N ASN A 101 -16.02 -10.53 11.83
CA ASN A 101 -16.62 -11.34 12.90
C ASN A 101 -15.63 -11.69 14.02
N ALA A 102 -14.33 -11.41 13.86
CA ALA A 102 -13.36 -11.73 14.90
C ALA A 102 -13.57 -10.82 16.12
N THR A 103 -13.86 -11.45 17.26
CA THR A 103 -14.11 -10.75 18.52
C THR A 103 -12.90 -10.77 19.46
N ALA A 104 -11.96 -11.68 19.21
CA ALA A 104 -10.74 -11.85 20.00
C ALA A 104 -9.78 -10.68 19.75
N VAL A 105 -9.31 -10.06 20.85
CA VAL A 105 -8.19 -9.11 20.78
C VAL A 105 -6.91 -9.90 20.64
N ARG A 106 -6.07 -9.51 19.69
CA ARG A 106 -4.67 -9.96 19.68
C ARG A 106 -3.77 -8.84 20.17
N ASP A 107 -2.96 -9.15 21.17
CA ASP A 107 -1.94 -8.23 21.69
C ASP A 107 -0.63 -8.43 20.91
N TRP A 108 -0.19 -7.37 20.24
CA TRP A 108 1.05 -7.31 19.47
C TRP A 108 2.13 -6.48 20.17
N SER A 109 1.83 -5.94 21.35
CA SER A 109 2.73 -5.08 22.11
C SER A 109 4.09 -5.73 22.28
N GLY A 110 5.15 -4.96 22.11
CA GLY A 110 6.50 -5.50 22.10
C GLY A 110 7.51 -4.49 21.60
N SER A 111 8.56 -5.01 20.97
CA SER A 111 9.66 -4.19 20.49
C SER A 111 10.14 -4.61 19.11
N LEU A 112 10.53 -3.63 18.30
CA LEU A 112 11.35 -3.79 17.10
C LEU A 112 12.77 -3.35 17.44
N VAL A 113 13.74 -4.23 17.19
CA VAL A 113 15.16 -3.99 17.49
C VAL A 113 15.99 -4.26 16.24
N LEU A 114 16.77 -3.26 15.83
CA LEU A 114 17.74 -3.37 14.75
C LEU A 114 19.11 -3.77 15.33
N ASN A 115 19.80 -4.74 14.74
CA ASN A 115 21.07 -5.20 15.29
C ASN A 115 22.23 -4.19 15.15
N ARG A 116 22.11 -3.21 14.25
CA ARG A 116 23.04 -2.08 14.10
C ARG A 116 22.37 -0.91 13.40
N GLY A 117 22.93 0.30 13.50
CA GLY A 117 22.43 1.47 12.80
C GLY A 117 21.34 2.22 13.55
N GLY A 118 20.30 2.66 12.82
CA GLY A 118 19.20 3.41 13.40
C GLY A 118 17.90 3.28 12.62
N MET A 119 16.78 3.50 13.31
CA MET A 119 15.43 3.51 12.75
C MET A 119 14.75 4.83 13.06
N LEU A 120 14.02 5.35 12.08
CA LEU A 120 13.15 6.50 12.20
C LEU A 120 11.71 6.10 11.88
N ILE A 121 10.76 6.41 12.75
CA ILE A 121 9.34 6.19 12.49
C ILE A 121 8.84 7.35 11.65
N ARG A 122 8.40 7.06 10.42
CA ARG A 122 7.79 8.04 9.52
C ARG A 122 6.29 8.13 9.75
N ARG A 123 5.64 6.98 9.87
CA ARG A 123 4.18 6.88 9.99
C ARG A 123 3.74 5.72 10.88
N ARG A 124 2.60 5.91 11.54
CA ARG A 124 1.79 4.84 12.14
C ARG A 124 0.62 4.51 11.22
N ILE A 125 0.29 3.24 11.11
CA ILE A 125 -0.85 2.73 10.33
C ILE A 125 -1.83 2.12 11.31
N ALA A 126 -3.08 2.60 11.31
CA ALA A 126 -4.22 2.13 12.11
C ALA A 126 -4.10 2.15 13.64
N PHE A 127 -3.00 2.68 14.21
CA PHE A 127 -2.88 2.85 15.66
C PHE A 127 -4.03 3.70 16.24
N GLU A 128 -4.94 3.05 16.96
CA GLU A 128 -6.08 3.67 17.60
C GLU A 128 -5.71 4.18 19.00
N GLN A 129 -5.75 5.51 19.19
CA GLN A 129 -5.49 6.07 20.53
C GLN A 129 -6.54 5.64 21.56
N ALA A 130 -7.77 5.38 21.11
CA ALA A 130 -8.89 4.98 21.97
C ALA A 130 -8.69 3.59 22.61
N THR A 131 -8.00 2.68 21.92
CA THR A 131 -7.63 1.33 22.42
C THR A 131 -6.29 1.34 23.16
N GLY A 132 -5.59 2.48 23.16
CA GLY A 132 -4.31 2.68 23.81
C GLY A 132 -3.11 2.30 22.94
N ASP A 133 -3.30 2.14 21.63
CA ASP A 133 -2.22 1.83 20.70
C ASP A 133 -1.30 3.04 20.54
N ARG A 134 0.00 2.82 20.78
CA ARG A 134 0.99 3.89 20.76
C ARG A 134 2.40 3.36 20.63
N VAL A 135 3.24 4.17 20.00
CA VAL A 135 4.69 4.06 20.12
C VAL A 135 5.09 4.63 21.50
N MET A 136 5.99 3.95 22.19
CA MET A 136 6.52 4.40 23.47
C MET A 136 7.66 5.42 23.27
N PRO A 137 7.89 6.33 24.24
CA PRO A 137 9.01 7.26 24.16
C PRO A 137 10.34 6.55 23.89
N ARG A 138 11.09 7.04 22.91
CA ARG A 138 12.33 6.42 22.45
C ARG A 138 13.55 7.10 23.07
N THR A 139 14.51 6.29 23.51
CA THR A 139 15.84 6.72 23.97
C THR A 139 16.98 6.00 23.23
N ASP A 140 16.63 5.11 22.31
CA ASP A 140 17.56 4.29 21.54
C ASP A 140 17.14 4.30 20.07
N ARG A 141 18.03 4.75 19.20
CA ARG A 141 17.82 4.80 17.75
C ARG A 141 17.59 3.43 17.13
N ALA A 142 18.07 2.35 17.73
CA ALA A 142 17.95 0.98 17.24
C ALA A 142 16.76 0.23 17.83
N ARG A 143 15.96 0.85 18.71
CA ARG A 143 14.81 0.23 19.37
C ARG A 143 13.53 1.06 19.24
N ILE A 144 12.43 0.39 18.95
CA ILE A 144 11.07 0.93 18.99
C ILE A 144 10.25 0.02 19.89
N ASP A 145 9.82 0.53 21.04
CA ASP A 145 8.84 -0.12 21.91
C ASP A 145 7.44 0.40 21.57
N PHE A 146 6.43 -0.46 21.58
CA PHE A 146 5.05 -0.08 21.26
C PHE A 146 4.01 -0.95 21.97
N ILE A 147 2.82 -0.38 22.10
CA ILE A 147 1.59 -1.07 22.48
C ILE A 147 0.69 -1.09 21.24
N SER A 148 0.20 -2.28 20.87
CA SER A 148 -0.73 -2.45 19.76
C SER A 148 -1.65 -3.63 20.04
N ARG A 149 -2.97 -3.41 19.94
CA ARG A 149 -4.00 -4.43 20.14
C ARG A 149 -5.02 -4.36 19.05
N THR A 150 -4.98 -5.33 18.16
CA THR A 150 -5.88 -5.36 17.01
C THR A 150 -7.13 -6.17 17.30
N ARG A 151 -8.27 -5.69 16.79
CA ARG A 151 -9.53 -6.45 16.61
C ARG A 151 -10.07 -6.12 15.22
N PRO A 152 -10.53 -7.12 14.47
CA PRO A 152 -9.84 -7.74 13.30
C PRO A 152 -8.93 -6.88 12.41
N ALA A 153 -8.74 -5.60 12.72
CA ALA A 153 -7.91 -4.69 11.97
C ALA A 153 -6.44 -5.15 11.92
N SER A 154 -5.67 -4.38 11.17
CA SER A 154 -4.22 -4.46 11.14
C SER A 154 -3.65 -3.13 11.56
N ASP A 155 -2.51 -3.17 12.24
CA ASP A 155 -1.69 -2.01 12.56
C ASP A 155 -0.38 -2.08 11.77
N GLY A 156 0.38 -1.00 11.77
CA GLY A 156 1.71 -1.04 11.18
C GLY A 156 2.52 0.23 11.41
N LEU A 157 3.76 0.17 10.93
CA LEU A 157 4.70 1.29 10.92
C LEU A 157 5.35 1.40 9.55
N VAL A 158 5.62 2.64 9.15
CA VAL A 158 6.56 2.96 8.07
C VAL A 158 7.83 3.50 8.72
N LEU A 159 8.94 2.85 8.46
CA LEU A 159 10.24 3.16 9.06
C LEU A 159 11.25 3.55 7.99
N THR A 160 12.12 4.52 8.27
CA THR A 160 13.43 4.58 7.60
C THR A 160 14.42 3.79 8.44
N VAL A 161 15.13 2.86 7.82
CA VAL A 161 16.20 2.05 8.41
C VAL A 161 17.53 2.46 7.78
N VAL A 162 18.50 2.83 8.61
CA VAL A 162 19.84 3.27 8.20
C VAL A 162 20.87 2.22 8.62
N ASP A 163 21.58 1.67 7.64
CA ASP A 163 22.73 0.78 7.84
C ASP A 163 24.03 1.58 7.66
N PRO A 164 24.80 1.83 8.74
CA PRO A 164 26.05 2.59 8.66
C PRO A 164 27.22 1.77 8.12
N ALA A 165 27.07 0.44 7.97
CA ALA A 165 28.15 -0.45 7.55
C ALA A 165 27.63 -1.58 6.66
N PRO A 166 27.05 -1.25 5.48
CA PRO A 166 26.47 -2.23 4.58
C PRO A 166 27.52 -3.27 4.15
N GLY A 167 27.12 -4.55 4.14
CA GLY A 167 27.95 -5.67 3.67
C GLY A 167 28.89 -6.28 4.72
N THR A 168 28.97 -5.74 5.94
CA THR A 168 29.84 -6.28 7.01
C THR A 168 29.26 -7.52 7.70
N SER A 169 27.95 -7.57 7.87
CA SER A 169 27.18 -8.73 8.36
C SER A 169 25.70 -8.56 7.99
N PRO A 170 24.83 -9.58 8.14
CA PRO A 170 23.41 -9.42 7.89
C PRO A 170 22.79 -8.31 8.77
N LEU A 171 22.02 -7.42 8.15
CA LEU A 171 21.20 -6.43 8.86
C LEU A 171 19.87 -7.09 9.21
N THR A 172 19.54 -7.13 10.50
CA THR A 172 18.35 -7.84 10.98
C THR A 172 17.44 -6.93 11.78
N LEU A 173 16.14 -7.02 11.52
CA LEU A 173 15.09 -6.43 12.32
C LEU A 173 14.43 -7.54 13.16
N THR A 174 14.50 -7.42 14.48
CA THR A 174 13.93 -8.40 15.39
C THR A 174 12.66 -7.85 16.03
N TYR A 175 11.53 -8.52 15.79
CA TYR A 175 10.31 -8.31 16.55
C TYR A 175 10.29 -9.21 17.78
N THR A 176 10.13 -8.63 18.96
CA THR A 176 9.96 -9.38 20.22
C THR A 176 8.61 -9.01 20.86
N PRO A 177 7.60 -9.89 20.81
CA PRO A 177 6.32 -9.68 21.48
C PRO A 177 6.47 -9.72 23.00
N THR A 178 5.57 -9.05 23.71
CA THR A 178 5.48 -9.11 25.18
C THR A 178 5.07 -10.52 25.61
N GLY A 179 6.03 -11.30 26.13
CA GLY A 179 5.80 -12.67 26.61
C GLY A 179 5.79 -13.77 25.53
N GLY A 180 6.21 -13.46 24.30
CA GLY A 180 6.30 -14.44 23.21
C GLY A 180 7.71 -14.66 22.68
N THR A 181 7.83 -15.46 21.62
CA THR A 181 9.11 -15.76 20.97
C THR A 181 9.50 -14.68 19.97
N ALA A 182 10.75 -14.23 20.03
CA ALA A 182 11.30 -13.26 19.09
C ALA A 182 11.33 -13.82 17.65
N ARG A 183 11.09 -12.93 16.68
CA ARG A 183 11.16 -13.21 15.25
C ARG A 183 12.24 -12.33 14.64
N VAL A 184 13.24 -12.96 14.03
CA VAL A 184 14.36 -12.27 13.36
C VAL A 184 14.06 -12.21 11.88
N LEU A 185 14.13 -11.01 11.30
CA LEU A 185 13.88 -10.76 9.88
C LEU A 185 15.18 -10.26 9.25
N GLU A 186 15.72 -10.98 8.25
CA GLU A 186 16.89 -10.52 7.51
C GLU A 186 16.45 -9.53 6.42
N LEU A 187 16.85 -8.25 6.55
CA LEU A 187 16.35 -7.21 5.66
C LEU A 187 16.83 -7.34 4.21
N ARG A 188 17.81 -8.22 3.93
CA ARG A 188 18.25 -8.53 2.56
C ARG A 188 17.23 -9.34 1.76
N GLU A 189 16.42 -10.17 2.43
CA GLU A 189 15.39 -11.00 1.79
C GLU A 189 14.31 -10.14 1.12
N LEU A 190 14.12 -8.91 1.61
CA LEU A 190 13.16 -7.94 1.06
C LEU A 190 13.48 -7.45 -0.36
N ALA A 191 14.68 -7.77 -0.88
CA ALA A 191 15.00 -7.54 -2.28
C ALA A 191 14.15 -8.42 -3.23
N GLU A 192 13.84 -9.64 -2.80
CA GLU A 192 13.08 -10.63 -3.58
C GLU A 192 11.58 -10.31 -3.56
N GLY A 193 11.05 -9.95 -2.39
CA GLY A 193 9.65 -9.59 -2.22
C GLY A 193 9.30 -9.30 -0.76
N PRO A 194 8.02 -9.07 -0.47
CA PRO A 194 7.57 -8.96 0.91
C PRO A 194 7.82 -10.25 1.71
N ILE A 195 8.30 -10.14 2.94
CA ILE A 195 8.36 -11.26 3.89
C ILE A 195 6.98 -11.37 4.55
N VAL A 196 6.42 -12.58 4.58
CA VAL A 196 5.16 -12.88 5.27
C VAL A 196 5.41 -13.91 6.37
N VAL A 197 5.13 -13.54 7.61
CA VAL A 197 5.20 -14.43 8.77
C VAL A 197 3.78 -14.75 9.22
N ASP A 198 3.33 -15.98 9.00
CA ASP A 198 2.07 -16.48 9.56
C ASP A 198 2.22 -16.74 11.06
N VAL A 199 1.28 -16.22 11.85
CA VAL A 199 1.26 -16.38 13.31
C VAL A 199 -0.06 -17.02 13.81
N GLY A 200 -0.80 -17.67 12.91
CA GLY A 200 -2.02 -18.43 13.18
C GLY A 200 -3.30 -17.59 13.15
N ASP A 201 -4.44 -18.26 12.93
CA ASP A 201 -5.79 -17.66 12.97
C ASP A 201 -5.95 -16.47 12.02
N GLY A 202 -5.35 -16.54 10.82
CA GLY A 202 -5.36 -15.46 9.83
C GLY A 202 -4.49 -14.25 10.21
N ASN A 203 -3.79 -14.29 11.35
CA ASN A 203 -2.90 -13.23 11.77
C ASN A 203 -1.52 -13.38 11.12
N ARG A 204 -0.98 -12.27 10.64
CA ARG A 204 0.29 -12.24 9.91
C ARG A 204 1.12 -11.02 10.29
N ILE A 205 2.42 -11.11 10.08
CA ILE A 205 3.32 -9.96 9.98
C ILE A 205 3.79 -9.88 8.53
N ILE A 206 3.64 -8.72 7.90
CA ILE A 206 4.09 -8.45 6.54
C ILE A 206 5.16 -7.39 6.61
N VAL A 207 6.30 -7.64 5.96
CA VAL A 207 7.39 -6.68 5.86
C VAL A 207 7.74 -6.48 4.40
N SER A 208 7.83 -5.23 3.97
CA SER A 208 8.25 -4.85 2.62
C SER A 208 9.24 -3.70 2.71
N ALA A 209 10.26 -3.68 1.85
CA ALA A 209 11.22 -2.59 1.82
C ALA A 209 11.58 -2.13 0.42
N ARG A 210 12.07 -0.89 0.35
CA ARG A 210 12.76 -0.29 -0.79
C ARG A 210 13.93 0.53 -0.28
N ASP A 211 15.06 0.47 -0.97
CA ASP A 211 16.14 1.41 -0.70
C ASP A 211 15.66 2.83 -1.02
N ARG A 212 16.26 3.82 -0.35
CA ARG A 212 16.03 5.21 -0.73
C ARG A 212 16.91 5.54 -1.92
N ASP A 213 16.27 5.88 -3.02
CA ASP A 213 16.92 6.32 -4.24
C ASP A 213 16.13 7.50 -4.84
N PRO A 214 16.60 8.18 -5.90
CA PRO A 214 15.95 9.38 -6.41
C PRO A 214 14.73 9.11 -7.30
N CYS A 215 14.22 7.87 -7.32
CA CYS A 215 13.25 7.43 -8.30
C CYS A 215 11.86 7.25 -7.70
N ASP A 216 10.82 7.36 -8.53
CA ASP A 216 9.47 7.17 -8.04
C ASP A 216 9.28 5.71 -7.61
N HIS A 217 9.08 5.50 -6.32
CA HIS A 217 8.79 4.19 -5.75
C HIS A 217 8.02 4.34 -4.44
N GLY A 218 7.40 3.25 -4.00
CA GLY A 218 6.67 3.27 -2.74
C GLY A 218 5.90 1.99 -2.50
N VAL A 219 4.80 2.12 -1.76
CA VAL A 219 3.94 1.01 -1.39
C VAL A 219 2.49 1.27 -1.78
N MET A 220 1.75 0.18 -1.98
CA MET A 220 0.31 0.19 -2.17
C MET A 220 -0.31 -0.79 -1.20
N ARG A 221 -1.49 -0.43 -0.69
CA ARG A 221 -2.31 -1.33 0.13
C ARG A 221 -3.76 -1.09 -0.16
N GLY A 222 -4.58 -2.12 -0.01
CA GLY A 222 -5.99 -1.99 -0.32
C GLY A 222 -6.80 -3.25 -0.04
N ARG A 223 -8.03 -3.22 -0.57
CA ARG A 223 -9.00 -4.30 -0.47
C ARG A 223 -9.38 -4.78 -1.85
N TRP A 224 -9.72 -6.06 -1.92
CA TRP A 224 -10.36 -6.65 -3.09
C TRP A 224 -11.64 -7.36 -2.67
N ARG A 225 -12.59 -7.47 -3.60
CA ARG A 225 -13.83 -8.22 -3.45
C ARG A 225 -13.98 -9.20 -4.60
N ALA A 226 -14.53 -10.38 -4.32
CA ALA A 226 -14.90 -11.35 -5.34
C ALA A 226 -16.32 -11.06 -5.83
N LEU A 227 -16.50 -11.03 -7.15
CA LEU A 227 -17.81 -11.02 -7.80
C LEU A 227 -18.26 -12.47 -8.09
N ASP A 228 -17.31 -13.30 -8.53
CA ASP A 228 -17.46 -14.75 -8.68
C ASP A 228 -16.17 -15.48 -8.24
N GLU A 229 -16.05 -16.79 -8.54
CA GLU A 229 -14.89 -17.62 -8.17
C GLU A 229 -13.58 -17.16 -8.81
N HIS A 230 -13.63 -16.52 -9.97
CA HIS A 230 -12.48 -16.20 -10.80
C HIS A 230 -12.35 -14.72 -11.12
N ARG A 231 -13.24 -13.86 -10.62
CA ARG A 231 -13.31 -12.45 -11.01
C ARG A 231 -13.67 -11.56 -9.84
N GLY A 232 -13.13 -10.36 -9.88
CA GLY A 232 -13.52 -9.34 -8.94
C GLY A 232 -12.92 -7.97 -9.21
N ALA A 233 -13.00 -7.13 -8.20
CA ALA A 233 -12.54 -5.77 -8.24
C ALA A 233 -11.73 -5.43 -6.99
N TYR A 234 -10.88 -4.42 -7.09
CA TYR A 234 -10.05 -3.97 -5.99
C TYR A 234 -9.89 -2.44 -6.00
N LEU A 235 -9.57 -1.90 -4.83
CA LEU A 235 -9.24 -0.50 -4.63
C LEU A 235 -8.20 -0.36 -3.52
N GLY A 236 -7.42 0.72 -3.54
CA GLY A 236 -6.31 0.89 -2.63
C GLY A 236 -5.76 2.31 -2.56
N ILE A 237 -4.92 2.54 -1.57
CA ILE A 237 -4.12 3.75 -1.40
C ILE A 237 -2.74 3.48 -1.98
N VAL A 238 -2.23 4.46 -2.74
CA VAL A 238 -0.85 4.49 -3.23
C VAL A 238 -0.08 5.50 -2.41
N ALA A 239 1.04 5.07 -1.85
CA ALA A 239 1.94 5.89 -1.06
C ALA A 239 3.34 5.95 -1.69
N ASP A 240 4.02 7.06 -1.48
CA ASP A 240 5.42 7.27 -1.86
C ASP A 240 6.38 6.46 -0.96
N GLU A 241 7.69 6.73 -1.10
CA GLU A 241 8.73 6.04 -0.38
C GLU A 241 8.64 6.24 1.13
N ASP A 242 8.22 7.41 1.59
CA ASP A 242 8.11 7.76 3.00
C ASP A 242 6.74 7.33 3.58
N GLY A 243 5.93 6.66 2.76
CA GLY A 243 4.61 6.17 3.09
C GLY A 243 3.54 7.26 3.03
N THR A 244 3.84 8.45 2.50
CA THR A 244 2.84 9.51 2.35
C THR A 244 1.84 9.11 1.27
N PRO A 245 0.53 9.13 1.55
CA PRO A 245 -0.47 8.89 0.51
C PRO A 245 -0.36 9.92 -0.62
N ILE A 246 -0.06 9.44 -1.83
CA ILE A 246 0.07 10.26 -3.04
C ILE A 246 -1.09 10.06 -4.02
N GLY A 247 -1.94 9.05 -3.79
CA GLY A 247 -3.08 8.82 -4.64
C GLY A 247 -3.81 7.51 -4.36
N HIS A 248 -4.58 7.08 -5.36
CA HIS A 248 -5.49 5.96 -5.25
C HIS A 248 -5.34 5.03 -6.44
N VAL A 249 -5.58 3.74 -6.18
CA VAL A 249 -5.65 2.71 -7.21
C VAL A 249 -7.03 2.06 -7.19
N ARG A 250 -7.52 1.71 -8.38
CA ARG A 250 -8.77 0.96 -8.56
C ARG A 250 -8.65 0.06 -9.77
N GLY A 251 -9.18 -1.15 -9.70
CA GLY A 251 -9.01 -2.12 -10.77
C GLY A 251 -9.88 -3.35 -10.67
N ILE A 252 -9.61 -4.27 -11.59
CA ILE A 252 -10.24 -5.56 -11.74
C ILE A 252 -9.19 -6.66 -11.80
N TYR A 253 -9.59 -7.86 -11.40
CA TYR A 253 -8.81 -9.06 -11.61
C TYR A 253 -9.71 -10.18 -12.13
N GLY A 254 -9.13 -11.10 -12.88
CA GLY A 254 -9.77 -12.38 -13.11
C GLY A 254 -9.07 -13.29 -14.09
N GLN A 255 -9.75 -14.38 -14.44
CA GLN A 255 -9.27 -15.35 -15.40
C GLN A 255 -9.83 -15.08 -16.81
N ARG A 256 -8.92 -14.93 -17.77
CA ARG A 256 -9.24 -14.81 -19.21
C ARG A 256 -9.76 -16.11 -19.80
N GLY A 257 -10.36 -16.02 -20.99
CA GLY A 257 -10.82 -17.19 -21.75
C GLY A 257 -9.70 -18.18 -22.11
N ASN A 258 -8.45 -17.74 -22.16
CA ASN A 258 -7.26 -18.59 -22.37
C ASN A 258 -6.73 -19.23 -21.07
N GLY A 259 -7.36 -18.97 -19.91
CA GLY A 259 -6.98 -19.49 -18.61
C GLY A 259 -5.98 -18.61 -17.83
N GLU A 260 -5.45 -17.54 -18.42
CA GLU A 260 -4.52 -16.64 -17.73
C GLU A 260 -5.20 -15.85 -16.62
N GLN A 261 -4.60 -15.84 -15.43
CA GLN A 261 -4.99 -14.98 -14.32
C GLN A 261 -4.31 -13.62 -14.48
N VAL A 262 -5.11 -12.57 -14.62
CA VAL A 262 -4.64 -11.20 -14.90
C VAL A 262 -5.30 -10.17 -14.00
N PHE A 263 -4.62 -9.06 -13.79
CA PHE A 263 -5.20 -7.88 -13.15
C PHE A 263 -4.90 -6.61 -13.94
N PHE A 264 -5.80 -5.65 -13.82
CA PHE A 264 -5.68 -4.31 -14.39
C PHE A 264 -6.15 -3.28 -13.38
N GLY A 265 -5.41 -2.19 -13.21
CA GLY A 265 -5.82 -1.07 -12.37
C GLY A 265 -5.35 0.27 -12.89
N LYS A 266 -6.05 1.32 -12.51
CA LYS A 266 -5.69 2.70 -12.78
C LYS A 266 -5.16 3.32 -11.50
N PHE A 267 -4.03 4.01 -11.59
CA PHE A 267 -3.44 4.81 -10.53
C PHE A 267 -3.63 6.30 -10.87
N ILE A 268 -4.25 7.04 -9.95
CA ILE A 268 -4.44 8.49 -10.02
C ILE A 268 -3.84 9.19 -8.80
N THR A 269 -3.49 10.47 -8.92
CA THR A 269 -3.14 11.30 -7.77
C THR A 269 -4.36 11.54 -6.87
N ARG A 270 -4.17 12.20 -5.73
CA ARG A 270 -5.26 12.63 -4.85
C ARG A 270 -6.25 13.56 -5.55
N GLU A 271 -5.77 14.37 -6.49
CA GLU A 271 -6.55 15.31 -7.28
C GLU A 271 -7.18 14.67 -8.52
N GLY A 272 -6.95 13.37 -8.77
CA GLY A 272 -7.53 12.64 -9.90
C GLY A 272 -6.70 12.61 -11.17
N GLN A 273 -5.48 13.17 -11.16
CA GLN A 273 -4.61 13.17 -12.33
C GLN A 273 -4.10 11.76 -12.62
N PHE A 274 -4.10 11.35 -13.89
CA PHE A 274 -3.62 10.04 -14.31
C PHE A 274 -2.12 9.86 -14.02
N ARG A 275 -1.77 8.80 -13.29
CA ARG A 275 -0.38 8.40 -13.03
C ARG A 275 0.01 7.10 -13.72
N GLY A 276 -0.93 6.23 -14.07
CA GLY A 276 -0.62 5.06 -14.89
C GLY A 276 -1.66 3.94 -14.84
N ILE A 277 -1.47 2.97 -15.71
CA ILE A 277 -2.14 1.68 -15.67
C ILE A 277 -1.18 0.65 -15.06
N LEU A 278 -1.69 -0.12 -14.11
CA LEU A 278 -1.04 -1.29 -13.54
C LEU A 278 -1.62 -2.52 -14.24
N ALA A 279 -0.79 -3.34 -14.86
CA ALA A 279 -1.23 -4.52 -15.60
C ALA A 279 -0.29 -5.70 -15.34
N GLY A 280 -0.84 -6.86 -15.02
CA GLY A 280 0.00 -8.00 -14.65
C GLY A 280 -0.76 -9.29 -14.43
N HIS A 281 -0.07 -10.21 -13.75
CA HIS A 281 -0.56 -11.54 -13.43
C HIS A 281 -0.57 -11.74 -11.92
N TYR A 282 -1.47 -12.60 -11.46
CA TYR A 282 -1.52 -13.03 -10.07
C TYR A 282 -1.59 -14.56 -10.03
N THR A 283 -1.04 -15.15 -8.98
CA THR A 283 -1.07 -16.59 -8.72
C THR A 283 -0.60 -16.84 -7.29
N ASP A 284 -1.12 -17.88 -6.63
CA ASP A 284 -0.60 -18.40 -5.36
C ASP A 284 -0.38 -17.35 -4.25
N GLY A 285 -1.27 -16.35 -4.15
CA GLY A 285 -1.18 -15.30 -3.11
C GLY A 285 -0.22 -14.16 -3.46
N GLU A 286 0.36 -14.16 -4.65
CA GLU A 286 1.27 -13.13 -5.16
C GLU A 286 0.76 -12.50 -6.46
N PHE A 287 1.18 -11.27 -6.72
CA PHE A 287 0.92 -10.62 -7.99
C PHE A 287 2.07 -9.72 -8.41
N GLN A 288 2.33 -9.69 -9.71
CA GLN A 288 3.38 -8.91 -10.32
C GLN A 288 2.90 -8.27 -11.60
N GLY A 289 3.36 -7.05 -11.87
CA GLY A 289 2.92 -6.32 -13.05
C GLY A 289 3.84 -5.20 -13.47
N ARG A 290 3.41 -4.54 -14.55
CA ARG A 290 4.01 -3.34 -15.13
C ARG A 290 3.18 -2.13 -14.75
N TRP A 291 3.85 -1.00 -14.54
CA TRP A 291 3.27 0.33 -14.42
C TRP A 291 3.52 1.08 -15.73
N VAL A 292 2.45 1.40 -16.45
CA VAL A 292 2.44 1.98 -17.78
C VAL A 292 1.87 3.39 -17.74
N THR A 293 2.59 4.35 -18.29
CA THR A 293 2.14 5.74 -18.44
C THR A 293 1.84 6.02 -19.92
N ARG A 294 1.44 7.26 -20.24
CA ARG A 294 1.28 7.72 -21.64
C ARG A 294 2.59 7.64 -22.43
N ALA A 295 3.75 7.62 -21.75
CA ALA A 295 5.07 7.49 -22.36
C ALA A 295 5.53 6.04 -22.55
N GLY A 296 4.75 5.05 -22.10
CA GLY A 296 5.09 3.62 -22.16
C GLY A 296 5.33 3.00 -20.77
N GLU A 297 6.03 1.85 -20.73
CA GLU A 297 6.41 1.23 -19.46
C GLU A 297 7.32 2.16 -18.66
N HIS A 298 6.93 2.44 -17.42
CA HIS A 298 7.63 3.34 -16.53
C HIS A 298 8.19 2.59 -15.31
N GLY A 299 7.45 1.61 -14.80
CA GLY A 299 7.88 0.85 -13.63
C GLY A 299 7.28 -0.54 -13.52
N ARG A 300 7.49 -1.15 -12.35
CA ARG A 300 6.99 -2.46 -11.99
C ARG A 300 6.43 -2.48 -10.58
N LEU A 301 5.57 -3.45 -10.32
CA LEU A 301 5.03 -3.73 -9.01
C LEU A 301 5.12 -5.22 -8.69
N HIS A 302 5.28 -5.51 -7.41
CA HIS A 302 5.23 -6.87 -6.85
C HIS A 302 4.53 -6.77 -5.49
N GLY A 303 3.54 -7.62 -5.24
CA GLY A 303 2.84 -7.68 -3.99
C GLY A 303 2.27 -9.05 -3.67
N VAL A 304 1.65 -9.10 -2.49
CA VAL A 304 0.96 -10.25 -1.93
C VAL A 304 -0.50 -9.88 -1.71
N TYR A 305 -1.39 -10.85 -1.91
CA TYR A 305 -2.81 -10.73 -1.61
C TYR A 305 -3.26 -11.86 -0.71
N PHE A 306 -4.27 -11.57 0.10
CA PHE A 306 -4.78 -12.48 1.12
C PHE A 306 -6.28 -12.59 0.97
N SER A 307 -6.80 -13.81 1.00
CA SER A 307 -8.22 -14.13 1.09
C SER A 307 -8.56 -14.60 2.49
N HIS A 308 -9.81 -14.44 2.90
CA HIS A 308 -10.37 -15.14 4.06
C HIS A 308 -11.50 -16.04 3.58
N GLU A 309 -11.54 -17.29 4.04
CA GLU A 309 -12.48 -18.29 3.50
C GLU A 309 -13.95 -17.88 3.64
N SER A 310 -14.29 -17.14 4.69
CA SER A 310 -15.64 -16.63 4.91
C SER A 310 -15.95 -15.31 4.19
N LEU A 311 -14.96 -14.65 3.59
CA LEU A 311 -15.12 -13.36 2.93
C LEU A 311 -15.03 -13.52 1.42
N ARG A 312 -16.00 -12.95 0.70
CA ARG A 312 -15.90 -12.72 -0.75
C ARG A 312 -14.98 -11.53 -1.02
N GLY A 313 -13.76 -11.59 -0.52
CA GLY A 313 -12.82 -10.48 -0.58
C GLY A 313 -11.59 -10.70 0.27
N GLY A 314 -10.77 -9.66 0.33
CA GLY A 314 -9.54 -9.68 1.08
C GLY A 314 -8.73 -8.40 0.97
N ALA A 315 -7.43 -8.52 1.21
CA ALA A 315 -6.50 -7.39 1.28
C ALA A 315 -5.28 -7.66 0.42
N PHE A 316 -4.57 -6.61 0.04
CA PHE A 316 -3.28 -6.73 -0.64
C PHE A 316 -2.30 -5.68 -0.13
N VAL A 317 -1.01 -6.01 -0.26
CA VAL A 317 0.11 -5.10 -0.03
C VAL A 317 1.11 -5.29 -1.17
N ALA A 318 1.58 -4.20 -1.76
CA ALA A 318 2.55 -4.24 -2.84
C ALA A 318 3.61 -3.15 -2.69
N ARG A 319 4.78 -3.41 -3.28
CA ARG A 319 5.78 -2.39 -3.61
C ARG A 319 5.67 -2.04 -5.08
N TRP A 320 5.88 -0.78 -5.41
CA TRP A 320 5.99 -0.30 -6.79
C TRP A 320 7.27 0.53 -6.95
N GLY A 321 7.74 0.69 -8.17
CA GLY A 321 8.85 1.59 -8.47
C GLY A 321 9.24 1.62 -9.93
N GLU A 322 9.87 2.70 -10.35
CA GLU A 322 10.41 2.86 -11.70
C GLU A 322 11.41 1.76 -12.07
N THR A 323 11.39 1.37 -13.34
CA THR A 323 12.31 0.35 -13.87
C THR A 323 13.69 0.95 -14.17
N SER A 324 13.74 2.25 -14.49
CA SER A 324 14.95 3.04 -14.77
C SER A 324 15.99 2.95 -13.66
N CYS A 325 15.54 2.69 -12.42
CA CYS A 325 16.37 2.66 -11.23
C CYS A 325 16.65 1.26 -10.70
N ARG A 326 16.38 0.24 -11.53
CA ARG A 326 16.94 -1.09 -11.29
C ARG A 326 18.45 -1.08 -11.50
N ALA A 327 19.18 -0.80 -10.42
CA ALA A 327 20.55 -1.28 -10.23
C ALA A 327 20.56 -2.21 -9.01
N ASN A 328 20.26 -3.48 -9.25
CA ASN A 328 20.51 -4.66 -8.39
C ASN A 328 19.86 -4.70 -6.99
#